data_AF-A0A7C0XC99-F1
#
_entry.id   AF-A0A7C0XC99-F1
#
_cell.length_a   1.000
_cell.length_b   1.000
_cell.length_c   1.000
_cell.angle_alpha   90.00
_cell.angle_beta   90.00
_cell.angle_gamma   90.00
#
_symmetry.space_group_name_H-M   'P 1'
#
loop_
_entity.id
_entity.type
_entity.pdbx_description
1 polymer ?
#
loop_
_entity_poly.entity_id
_entity_poly.type
_entity_poly.pdbx_seq_one_letter_code
_entity_poly.pdbx_strand_id
1 'polypeptide(L)'
;MPCGAFYNLCNIILDLNGTITVDGSFIDGVVERLRKISAIMDAYVLTADTGQTLEGLSDLLVGKCGIKIHKLKSGRGDLQKLAFLEELGSDKTAAIGNGFNDALMLREAKLGLCVIGKEGASIEALMASDAVFFNICDAIDVFLKPTRMIATLRR
;
A
#
# COMPACT_ATOMS: atom_id res chain seq x y z
N MET A 1 -15.65 0.96 11.62
CA MET A 1 -14.72 -0.10 11.17
C MET A 1 -15.49 -1.39 10.95
N PRO A 2 -15.01 -2.32 10.12
CA PRO A 2 -15.75 -3.51 9.80
C PRO A 2 -15.79 -4.47 11.01
N CYS A 3 -16.92 -5.14 11.23
CA CYS A 3 -17.13 -6.25 12.18
C CYS A 3 -16.79 -6.07 13.68
N GLY A 4 -16.72 -4.84 14.20
CA GLY A 4 -16.50 -4.61 15.63
C GLY A 4 -15.05 -4.79 16.09
N ALA A 5 -14.13 -5.15 15.18
CA ALA A 5 -12.70 -5.01 15.39
C ALA A 5 -12.31 -3.54 15.13
N PHE A 6 -11.79 -2.87 16.16
CA PHE A 6 -11.22 -1.53 16.02
C PHE A 6 -9.78 -1.64 15.51
N TYR A 7 -9.61 -1.60 14.20
CA TYR A 7 -8.36 -1.27 13.51
C TYR A 7 -7.95 0.19 13.77
N ASN A 8 -7.20 0.45 14.84
CA ASN A 8 -6.60 1.76 15.08
C ASN A 8 -5.42 2.01 14.13
N LEU A 9 -5.74 2.29 12.86
CA LEU A 9 -4.75 2.53 11.81
C LEU A 9 -4.42 4.01 11.73
N CYS A 10 -3.15 4.33 11.91
CA CYS A 10 -2.61 5.68 11.78
C CYS A 10 -1.79 5.86 10.51
N ASN A 11 -1.23 4.77 9.97
CA ASN A 11 -0.33 4.80 8.83
C ASN A 11 -0.83 3.88 7.71
N ILE A 12 -0.44 4.23 6.48
CA ILE A 12 -0.54 3.35 5.32
C ILE A 12 0.76 3.37 4.52
N ILE A 13 1.23 2.17 4.19
CA ILE A 13 2.36 1.96 3.29
C ILE A 13 1.85 1.41 1.96
N LEU A 14 2.32 1.98 0.86
CA LEU A 14 2.00 1.57 -0.50
C LEU A 14 3.30 1.23 -1.23
N ASP A 15 3.32 0.11 -1.95
CA ASP A 15 4.30 -0.09 -3.02
C ASP A 15 3.98 0.84 -4.22
N LEU A 16 5.00 1.13 -5.04
CA LEU A 16 4.87 1.96 -6.24
C LEU A 16 4.44 1.15 -7.47
N ASN A 17 5.36 0.35 -8.01
CA ASN A 17 5.26 -0.25 -9.34
C ASN A 17 4.47 -1.55 -9.31
N GLY A 18 3.45 -1.65 -10.17
CA GLY A 18 2.48 -2.74 -10.15
C GLY A 18 1.40 -2.59 -9.08
N THR A 19 1.52 -1.58 -8.19
CA THR A 19 0.55 -1.26 -7.15
C THR A 19 -0.21 0.04 -7.43
N ILE A 20 0.43 1.22 -7.32
CA ILE A 20 -0.22 2.51 -7.64
C ILE A 20 0.05 2.97 -9.08
N THR A 21 1.07 2.41 -9.74
CA THR A 21 1.40 2.64 -11.15
C THR A 21 1.33 1.35 -11.97
N VAL A 22 1.15 1.51 -13.27
CA VAL A 22 1.37 0.49 -14.30
C VAL A 22 2.16 1.11 -15.43
N ASP A 23 3.21 0.43 -15.91
CA ASP A 23 4.10 0.93 -16.97
C ASP A 23 4.61 2.37 -16.70
N GLY A 24 4.89 2.67 -15.43
CA GLY A 24 5.40 3.97 -14.99
C GLY A 24 4.38 5.11 -14.93
N SER A 25 3.10 4.83 -15.17
CA SER A 25 2.01 5.82 -15.11
C SER A 25 1.03 5.50 -13.99
N PHE A 26 0.42 6.51 -13.37
CA PHE A 26 -0.61 6.29 -12.35
C PHE A 26 -1.81 5.53 -12.92
N ILE A 27 -2.33 4.60 -12.11
CA ILE A 27 -3.62 3.98 -12.40
C ILE A 27 -4.73 5.04 -12.30
N ASP A 28 -5.66 5.04 -13.26
CA ASP A 28 -6.75 6.00 -13.31
C ASP A 28 -7.54 6.07 -11.98
N GLY A 29 -7.70 7.29 -11.47
CA GLY A 29 -8.41 7.57 -10.23
C GLY A 29 -7.63 7.30 -8.94
N VAL A 30 -6.38 6.81 -8.98
CA VAL A 30 -5.59 6.55 -7.77
C VAL A 30 -5.19 7.85 -7.06
N VAL A 31 -4.80 8.89 -7.82
CA VAL A 31 -4.30 10.17 -7.27
C VAL A 31 -5.33 10.86 -6.37
N GLU A 32 -6.60 10.87 -6.77
CA GLU A 32 -7.66 11.48 -5.95
C GLU A 32 -7.84 10.72 -4.63
N ARG A 33 -7.75 9.38 -4.68
CA ARG A 33 -7.87 8.52 -3.51
C ARG A 33 -6.69 8.65 -2.57
N LEU A 34 -5.48 8.71 -3.11
CA LEU A 34 -4.26 8.98 -2.36
C LEU A 34 -4.36 10.28 -1.57
N ARG A 35 -4.90 11.35 -2.17
CA ARG A 35 -5.15 12.63 -1.47
C ARG A 35 -6.20 12.49 -0.35
N LYS A 36 -7.27 11.73 -0.57
CA LYS A 36 -8.30 11.51 0.47
C LYS A 36 -7.74 10.71 1.64
N ILE A 37 -6.87 9.76 1.36
CA ILE A 37 -6.21 8.93 2.37
C ILE A 37 -5.20 9.71 3.19
N SER A 38 -4.33 10.47 2.56
CA SER A 38 -3.34 11.27 3.30
C SER A 38 -3.96 12.35 4.20
N ALA A 39 -5.22 12.72 3.96
CA ALA A 39 -5.97 13.61 4.83
C ALA A 39 -6.45 12.95 6.15
N ILE A 40 -6.44 11.61 6.24
CA ILE A 40 -6.94 10.86 7.41
C ILE A 40 -5.90 9.93 8.04
N MET A 41 -4.78 9.67 7.37
CA MET A 41 -3.68 8.84 7.86
C MET A 41 -2.35 9.27 7.25
N ASP A 42 -1.25 9.00 7.95
CA ASP A 42 0.09 9.20 7.40
C ASP A 42 0.35 8.19 6.26
N ALA A 43 0.59 8.70 5.05
CA ALA A 43 0.74 7.89 3.85
C ALA A 43 2.18 7.87 3.34
N TYR A 44 2.67 6.66 3.07
CA TYR A 44 4.04 6.38 2.65
C TYR A 44 4.06 5.56 1.37
N VAL A 45 4.95 5.91 0.45
CA VAL A 45 5.28 5.09 -0.72
C VAL A 45 6.70 4.55 -0.56
N LEU A 46 6.84 3.23 -0.61
CA LEU A 46 8.13 2.54 -0.54
C LEU A 46 8.47 2.02 -1.93
N THR A 47 9.65 2.38 -2.42
CA THR A 47 10.04 1.99 -3.77
C THR A 47 11.54 1.79 -3.88
N ALA A 48 11.94 0.74 -4.60
CA ALA A 48 13.32 0.55 -5.05
C ALA A 48 13.60 1.28 -6.37
N ASP A 49 12.57 1.86 -6.99
CA ASP A 49 12.68 2.60 -8.23
C ASP A 49 13.41 3.92 -8.00
N THR A 50 14.57 4.06 -8.63
CA THR A 50 15.36 5.29 -8.68
C THR A 50 15.32 5.96 -10.05
N GLY A 51 14.49 5.46 -10.97
CA GLY A 51 14.40 5.88 -12.36
C GLY A 51 13.42 7.02 -12.62
N GLN A 52 13.14 7.23 -13.91
CA GLN A 52 12.31 8.33 -14.43
C GLN A 52 10.87 8.30 -13.91
N THR A 53 10.33 7.11 -13.63
CA THR A 53 8.97 6.94 -13.08
C THR A 53 8.85 7.66 -11.75
N LEU A 54 9.80 7.50 -10.83
CA LEU A 54 9.72 8.19 -9.55
C LEU A 54 9.93 9.71 -9.71
N GLU A 55 10.86 10.13 -10.57
CA GLU A 55 11.13 11.55 -10.81
C GLU A 55 9.86 12.26 -11.33
N GLY A 56 9.19 11.71 -12.35
CA GLY A 56 7.99 12.32 -12.93
C GLY A 56 6.75 12.32 -12.04
N LEU A 57 6.69 11.42 -11.05
CA LEU A 57 5.52 11.25 -10.18
C LEU A 57 5.71 11.84 -8.78
N SER A 58 6.96 12.05 -8.36
CA SER A 58 7.30 12.52 -7.00
C SER A 58 6.65 13.85 -6.65
N ASP A 59 6.68 14.83 -7.55
CA ASP A 59 6.03 16.13 -7.36
C ASP A 59 4.52 16.00 -7.14
N LEU A 60 3.87 15.05 -7.82
CA LEU A 60 2.44 14.81 -7.66
C LEU A 60 2.14 14.13 -6.31
N LEU A 61 2.93 13.12 -5.94
CA LEU A 61 2.76 12.38 -4.69
C LEU A 61 3.00 13.28 -3.48
N VAL A 62 4.13 13.98 -3.46
CA VAL A 62 4.51 14.84 -2.34
C VAL A 62 3.66 16.11 -2.34
N GLY A 63 3.64 16.84 -3.46
CA GLY A 63 3.03 18.17 -3.53
C GLY A 63 1.51 18.17 -3.54
N LYS A 64 0.85 17.21 -4.23
CA LYS A 64 -0.62 17.18 -4.34
C LYS A 64 -1.30 16.14 -3.47
N CYS A 65 -0.58 15.09 -3.08
CA CYS A 65 -1.14 14.02 -2.26
C CYS A 65 -0.58 14.02 -0.84
N GLY A 66 0.44 14.82 -0.50
CA GLY A 66 1.02 14.81 0.85
C GLY A 66 1.65 13.47 1.25
N ILE A 67 2.05 12.66 0.26
CA ILE A 67 2.64 11.35 0.47
C ILE A 67 4.14 11.47 0.73
N LYS A 68 4.63 10.75 1.73
CA LYS A 68 6.05 10.64 2.04
C LYS A 68 6.66 9.50 1.21
N ILE A 69 7.74 9.76 0.49
CA ILE A 69 8.41 8.74 -0.33
C ILE A 69 9.63 8.22 0.43
N HIS A 70 9.72 6.91 0.62
CA HIS A 70 10.87 6.23 1.18
C HIS A 70 11.54 5.37 0.10
N LYS A 71 12.74 5.79 -0.34
CA LYS A 71 13.52 5.06 -1.34
C LYS A 71 14.30 3.94 -0.67
N LEU A 72 14.11 2.72 -1.17
CA LEU A 72 14.86 1.54 -0.72
C LEU A 72 16.27 1.57 -1.32
N LYS A 73 17.22 1.00 -0.58
CA LYS A 73 18.58 0.77 -1.06
C LYS A 73 18.63 -0.57 -1.81
N SER A 74 19.66 -0.73 -2.64
CA SER A 74 19.93 -2.02 -3.32
C SER A 74 20.05 -3.17 -2.31
N GLY A 75 19.56 -4.35 -2.69
CA GLY A 75 19.64 -5.56 -1.87
C GLY A 75 18.26 -6.10 -1.48
N ARG A 76 18.12 -6.50 -0.22
CA ARG A 76 16.92 -7.15 0.33
C ARG A 76 15.78 -6.15 0.55
N GLY A 77 15.05 -5.85 -0.52
CA GLY A 77 13.92 -4.92 -0.49
C GLY A 77 12.80 -5.37 0.47
N ASP A 78 12.57 -6.68 0.55
CA ASP A 78 11.64 -7.32 1.48
C ASP A 78 11.93 -6.98 2.95
N LEU A 79 13.18 -7.15 3.37
CA LEU A 79 13.60 -6.84 4.75
C LEU A 79 13.58 -5.34 5.04
N GLN A 80 13.91 -4.50 4.05
CA GLN A 80 13.85 -3.05 4.22
C GLN A 80 12.41 -2.55 4.35
N LYS A 81 11.46 -3.11 3.58
CA LYS A 81 10.03 -2.78 3.72
C LYS A 81 9.47 -3.22 5.07
N LEU A 82 9.85 -4.41 5.54
CA LEU A 82 9.49 -4.89 6.88
C LEU A 82 10.05 -3.97 7.97
N ALA A 83 11.34 -3.62 7.92
CA ALA A 83 11.96 -2.74 8.89
C ALA A 83 11.27 -1.37 8.96
N PHE A 84 10.91 -0.78 7.81
CA PHE A 84 10.17 0.47 7.78
C PHE A 84 8.76 0.36 8.39
N LEU A 85 8.07 -0.75 8.15
CA LEU A 85 6.79 -1.05 8.79
C LEU A 85 6.94 -1.13 10.33
N GLU A 86 7.97 -1.82 10.80
CA GLU A 86 8.27 -1.96 12.23
C GLU A 86 8.58 -0.61 12.88
N GLU A 87 9.37 0.25 12.22
CA GLU A 87 9.66 1.62 12.67
C GLU A 87 8.39 2.47 12.83
N LEU A 88 7.43 2.31 11.90
CA LEU A 88 6.14 2.99 11.99
C LEU A 88 5.21 2.39 13.04
N GLY A 89 5.43 1.14 13.44
CA GLY A 89 4.55 0.34 14.30
C GLY A 89 3.57 -0.50 13.47
N SER A 90 3.83 -1.81 13.40
CA SER A 90 3.08 -2.74 12.56
C SER A 90 1.61 -2.86 12.99
N ASP A 91 1.32 -2.76 14.29
CA ASP A 91 0.00 -2.88 14.91
C ASP A 91 -0.99 -1.74 14.58
N LYS A 92 -0.48 -0.63 14.04
CA LYS A 92 -1.25 0.56 13.63
C LYS A 92 -1.04 0.94 12.15
N THR A 93 -0.47 0.04 11.36
CA THR A 93 -0.11 0.33 9.97
C THR A 93 -0.78 -0.64 9.02
N ALA A 94 -1.43 -0.10 7.98
CA ALA A 94 -1.88 -0.88 6.84
C ALA A 94 -0.81 -0.89 5.75
N ALA A 95 -0.77 -1.95 4.96
CA ALA A 95 0.15 -2.08 3.85
C ALA A 95 -0.56 -2.57 2.59
N ILE A 96 -0.21 -2.01 1.43
CA ILE A 96 -0.71 -2.46 0.12
C ILE A 96 0.46 -2.70 -0.83
N GLY A 97 0.45 -3.85 -1.48
CA GLY A 97 1.48 -4.25 -2.45
C GLY A 97 1.06 -5.42 -3.33
N ASN A 98 1.94 -5.84 -4.21
CA ASN A 98 1.71 -6.94 -5.15
C ASN A 98 2.95 -7.83 -5.37
N GLY A 99 4.14 -7.28 -5.13
CA GLY A 99 5.40 -7.91 -5.48
C GLY A 99 5.90 -8.88 -4.42
N PHE A 100 6.83 -9.76 -4.81
CA PHE A 100 7.47 -10.71 -3.91
C PHE A 100 8.09 -10.02 -2.68
N ASN A 101 8.69 -8.85 -2.90
CA ASN A 101 9.30 -8.05 -1.84
C ASN A 101 8.29 -7.42 -0.87
N ASP A 102 6.99 -7.48 -1.15
CA ASP A 102 5.95 -6.95 -0.26
C ASP A 102 5.48 -7.99 0.75
N ALA A 103 5.75 -9.28 0.51
CA ALA A 103 5.13 -10.37 1.26
C ALA A 103 5.37 -10.28 2.78
N LEU A 104 6.57 -9.92 3.23
CA LEU A 104 6.87 -9.76 4.66
C LEU A 104 6.12 -8.58 5.27
N MET A 105 6.14 -7.42 4.60
CA MET A 105 5.42 -6.23 5.04
C MET A 105 3.90 -6.48 5.09
N LEU A 106 3.34 -7.13 4.07
CA LEU A 106 1.91 -7.45 4.04
C LEU A 106 1.51 -8.40 5.17
N ARG A 107 2.33 -9.41 5.47
CA ARG A 107 2.06 -10.37 6.54
C ARG A 107 2.05 -9.73 7.93
N GLU A 108 3.02 -8.86 8.19
CA GLU A 108 3.23 -8.31 9.53
C GLU A 108 2.41 -7.04 9.79
N ALA A 109 1.89 -6.39 8.74
CA ALA A 109 1.03 -5.23 8.90
C ALA A 109 -0.26 -5.59 9.63
N LYS A 110 -0.82 -4.63 10.38
CA LYS A 110 -2.13 -4.82 11.03
C LYS A 110 -3.22 -5.17 10.02
N LEU A 111 -3.11 -4.62 8.82
CA LEU A 111 -3.94 -4.96 7.68
C LEU A 111 -3.09 -4.96 6.41
N GLY A 112 -2.78 -6.14 5.88
CA GLY A 112 -2.07 -6.34 4.62
C GLY A 112 -3.01 -6.61 3.46
N LEU A 113 -2.98 -5.76 2.43
CA LEU A 113 -3.83 -5.90 1.24
C LEU A 113 -2.98 -6.19 0.00
N CYS A 114 -3.32 -7.24 -0.73
CA CYS A 114 -2.69 -7.52 -2.02
C CYS A 114 -3.52 -6.94 -3.17
N VAL A 115 -2.86 -6.35 -4.16
CA VAL A 115 -3.49 -5.91 -5.42
C VAL A 115 -2.96 -6.75 -6.56
N ILE A 116 -3.83 -7.41 -7.33
CA ILE A 116 -3.43 -8.19 -8.52
C ILE A 116 -2.99 -7.26 -9.65
N GLY A 117 -3.69 -6.14 -9.86
CA GLY A 117 -3.32 -5.16 -10.86
C GLY A 117 -3.32 -5.71 -12.29
N LYS A 118 -2.67 -4.98 -13.20
CA LYS A 118 -2.49 -5.40 -14.61
C LYS A 118 -1.19 -6.18 -14.83
N GLU A 119 -0.23 -6.06 -13.92
CA GLU A 119 1.07 -6.74 -13.96
C GLU A 119 1.04 -8.10 -13.23
N GLY A 120 -0.08 -8.43 -12.60
CA GLY A 120 -0.19 -9.60 -11.72
C GLY A 120 0.36 -9.34 -10.32
N ALA A 121 0.21 -10.34 -9.46
CA ALA A 121 0.78 -10.36 -8.12
C ALA A 121 1.58 -11.63 -7.90
N SER A 122 2.64 -11.53 -7.10
CA SER A 122 3.37 -12.71 -6.64
C SER A 122 2.47 -13.60 -5.76
N ILE A 123 2.67 -14.90 -5.86
CA ILE A 123 1.95 -15.87 -5.02
C ILE A 123 2.24 -15.60 -3.54
N GLU A 124 3.48 -15.22 -3.23
CA GLU A 124 3.93 -14.92 -1.87
C GLU A 124 3.20 -13.70 -1.27
N ALA A 125 3.04 -12.61 -2.03
CA ALA A 125 2.26 -11.47 -1.58
C ALA A 125 0.78 -11.81 -1.39
N LEU A 126 0.21 -12.59 -2.32
CA LEU A 126 -1.18 -13.01 -2.27
C LEU A 126 -1.46 -13.83 -1.00
N MET A 127 -0.63 -14.84 -0.73
CA MET A 127 -0.76 -15.72 0.43
C MET A 127 -0.40 -15.04 1.76
N ALA A 128 0.36 -13.94 1.72
CA ALA A 128 0.72 -13.16 2.91
C ALA A 128 -0.32 -12.11 3.29
N SER A 129 -1.27 -11.78 2.41
CA SER A 129 -2.26 -10.71 2.63
C SER A 129 -3.53 -11.19 3.34
N ASP A 130 -4.19 -10.26 4.05
CA ASP A 130 -5.51 -10.49 4.67
C ASP A 130 -6.64 -10.50 3.64
N ALA A 131 -6.47 -9.74 2.55
CA ALA A 131 -7.43 -9.66 1.46
C ALA A 131 -6.79 -9.26 0.14
N VAL A 132 -7.43 -9.64 -0.95
CA VAL A 132 -6.93 -9.47 -2.32
C VAL A 132 -7.91 -8.63 -3.13
N PHE A 133 -7.39 -7.67 -3.89
CA PHE A 133 -8.16 -6.77 -4.75
C PHE A 133 -7.67 -6.86 -6.19
N PHE A 134 -8.56 -6.62 -7.15
CA PHE A 134 -8.15 -6.51 -8.56
C PHE A 134 -7.38 -5.22 -8.84
N ASN A 135 -7.74 -4.11 -8.20
CA ASN A 135 -7.11 -2.81 -8.43
C ASN A 135 -6.93 -2.03 -7.12
N ILE A 136 -5.95 -1.12 -7.14
CA ILE A 136 -5.57 -0.28 -6.01
C ILE A 136 -6.66 0.69 -5.57
N CYS A 137 -7.50 1.15 -6.49
CA CYS A 137 -8.59 2.07 -6.17
C CYS A 137 -9.61 1.41 -5.23
N ASP A 138 -9.94 0.14 -5.46
CA ASP A 138 -10.83 -0.62 -4.58
C ASP A 138 -10.19 -0.95 -3.23
N ALA A 139 -8.89 -1.26 -3.22
CA ALA A 139 -8.14 -1.50 -1.98
C ALA A 139 -8.09 -0.24 -1.10
N ILE A 140 -7.85 0.94 -1.70
CA ILE A 140 -7.87 2.22 -0.97
C ILE A 140 -9.29 2.57 -0.49
N ASP A 141 -10.31 2.31 -1.30
CA ASP A 141 -11.70 2.63 -0.96
C ASP A 141 -12.15 1.94 0.34
N VAL A 142 -11.51 0.85 0.78
CA VAL A 142 -11.77 0.20 2.08
C VAL A 142 -11.64 1.16 3.25
N PHE A 143 -10.62 2.01 3.23
CA PHE A 143 -10.37 2.97 4.31
C PHE A 143 -11.35 4.15 4.26
N LEU A 144 -11.83 4.50 3.06
CA LEU A 144 -12.82 5.55 2.85
C LEU A 144 -14.26 5.06 3.11
N LYS A 145 -14.50 3.76 2.97
CA LYS A 145 -15.80 3.10 3.12
C LYS A 145 -15.66 1.86 4.02
N PRO A 146 -15.52 2.04 5.35
CA PRO A 146 -15.15 0.96 6.27
C PRO A 146 -16.13 -0.23 6.33
N THR A 147 -17.33 -0.11 5.78
CA THR A 147 -18.31 -1.20 5.72
C THR A 147 -17.97 -2.25 4.66
N ARG A 148 -17.13 -1.94 3.66
CA ARG A 148 -16.81 -2.84 2.53
C ARG A 148 -16.09 -4.13 2.93
N MET A 149 -15.39 -4.13 4.06
CA MET A 149 -14.56 -5.26 4.50
C MET A 149 -15.15 -6.08 5.64
N ILE A 150 -16.41 -5.83 6.03
CA ILE A 150 -17.06 -6.56 7.13
C ILE A 150 -17.07 -8.06 6.85
N ALA A 151 -17.58 -8.47 5.69
CA ALA A 151 -17.71 -9.88 5.36
C ALA A 151 -16.35 -10.55 5.11
N THR A 152 -15.39 -9.82 4.53
CA THR A 152 -14.07 -10.33 4.16
C THR A 152 -13.17 -10.58 5.36
N LEU A 153 -13.18 -9.68 6.35
CA LEU A 153 -12.26 -9.74 7.51
C LEU A 153 -12.90 -10.34 8.77
N ARG A 154 -14.22 -10.56 8.78
CA ARG A 154 -14.88 -11.20 9.93
C ARG A 154 -14.39 -12.64 10.07
N ARG A 155 -13.82 -12.93 11.23
CA ARG A 155 -13.52 -14.30 11.70
C ARG A 155 -14.59 -14.76 12.68
#